data_AF-A0A957L4T8-F1
#
_entry.id   AF-A0A957L4T8-F1
#
_cell.length_a   1.000
_cell.length_b   1.000
_cell.length_c   1.000
_cell.angle_alpha   90.00
_cell.angle_beta   90.00
_cell.angle_gamma   90.00
#
_symmetry.space_group_name_H-M   'P 1'
#
loop_
_entity.id
_entity.type
_entity.pdbx_description
1 polymer ?
#
loop_
_entity_poly.entity_id
_entity_poly.type
_entity_poly.pdbx_seq_one_letter_code
_entity_poly.pdbx_strand_id
1 'polypeptide(L)'
;MLPDPDLTLSLDGAELFDLTSHYLPAQEVALLRKAFALARLEHGEQVRKSGEPFYTHPLTVAYYLAHFHLDSAVLVAALLHDVAEDTKVSVEEITREFGPNVGQLVDGVTKLDALENGRLLSPEEKQNHTLHKLFEAMIRDVRVILIKLFDRLHNIRTIQFMPHHKQVRTAEETLSVYAPLANRLGMWELKTELEWRSFQVLNPLSYNLIEEKLDESIQQQQSIFAQVSQEIATCLAQNNIPFHKIELSPRNVYSEFLSCCQEYDDELELSRLEVDRTLRLVVLLE
;
A
#
# COMPACT_ATOMS: atom_id res chain seq x y z
N MET A 1 -10.49 3.24 3.90
CA MET A 1 -9.92 4.27 3.03
C MET A 1 -8.44 4.40 3.34
N LEU A 2 -7.61 4.15 2.33
CA LEU A 2 -6.17 4.41 2.40
C LEU A 2 -5.90 5.90 2.63
N PRO A 3 -4.76 6.25 3.25
CA PRO A 3 -4.32 7.62 3.37
C PRO A 3 -4.12 8.26 2.00
N ASP A 4 -4.46 9.54 1.90
CA ASP A 4 -4.32 10.35 0.69
C ASP A 4 -2.89 10.23 0.12
N PRO A 5 -2.72 9.82 -1.15
CA PRO A 5 -1.41 9.70 -1.79
C PRO A 5 -0.65 11.01 -1.93
N ASP A 6 -1.34 12.15 -1.93
CA ASP A 6 -0.74 13.49 -2.09
C ASP A 6 -0.44 14.16 -0.73
N LEU A 7 -0.73 13.47 0.37
CA LEU A 7 -0.45 14.00 1.70
C LEU A 7 1.06 14.13 1.93
N THR A 8 1.51 15.36 2.13
CA THR A 8 2.87 15.65 2.56
C THR A 8 2.89 15.76 4.08
N LEU A 9 3.59 14.85 4.74
CA LEU A 9 3.78 14.90 6.19
C LEU A 9 4.80 15.97 6.57
N SER A 10 4.57 16.60 7.71
CA SER A 10 5.57 17.47 8.32
C SER A 10 6.84 16.69 8.66
N LEU A 11 8.01 17.32 8.48
CA LEU A 11 9.30 16.69 8.74
C LEU A 11 9.55 16.40 10.23
N ASP A 12 8.76 17.00 11.14
CA ASP A 12 8.77 16.71 12.57
C ASP A 12 7.77 15.61 12.97
N GLY A 13 7.00 15.06 12.02
CA GLY A 13 6.08 13.96 12.23
C GLY A 13 4.84 14.33 13.02
N ALA A 14 4.46 15.62 13.05
CA ALA A 14 3.36 16.12 13.87
C ALA A 14 2.05 15.37 13.62
N GLU A 15 1.71 15.09 12.35
CA GLU A 15 0.48 14.40 11.98
C GLU A 15 0.44 12.95 12.48
N LEU A 16 1.58 12.24 12.45
CA LEU A 16 1.68 10.88 13.01
C LEU A 16 1.43 10.91 14.53
N PHE A 17 2.06 11.84 15.24
CA PHE A 17 1.91 11.90 16.69
C PHE A 17 0.55 12.39 17.13
N ASP A 18 -0.05 13.31 16.39
CA ASP A 18 -1.43 13.76 16.62
C ASP A 18 -2.39 12.59 16.43
N LEU A 19 -2.35 11.92 15.27
CA LEU A 19 -3.19 10.75 14.98
C LEU A 19 -3.06 9.66 16.04
N THR A 20 -1.82 9.29 16.38
CA THR A 20 -1.57 8.22 17.37
C THR A 20 -1.98 8.58 18.79
N SER A 21 -1.96 9.87 19.16
CA SER A 21 -2.41 10.32 20.48
C SER A 21 -3.92 10.12 20.73
N HIS A 22 -4.71 9.95 19.66
CA HIS A 22 -6.14 9.72 19.78
C HIS A 22 -6.49 8.28 20.21
N TYR A 23 -5.59 7.31 20.00
CA TYR A 23 -5.90 5.89 20.28
C TYR A 23 -4.81 5.13 21.04
N LEU A 24 -3.58 5.64 21.13
CA LEU A 24 -2.51 5.03 21.92
C LEU A 24 -2.32 5.73 23.27
N PRO A 25 -1.93 4.99 24.33
CA PRO A 25 -1.51 5.58 25.60
C PRO A 25 -0.31 6.53 25.44
N ALA A 26 -0.25 7.57 26.26
CA ALA A 26 0.84 8.56 26.21
C ALA A 26 2.25 7.96 26.31
N GLN A 27 2.42 6.86 27.05
CA GLN A 27 3.70 6.14 27.17
C GLN A 27 4.12 5.49 25.85
N GLU A 28 3.17 4.94 25.09
CA GLU A 28 3.43 4.33 23.79
C GLU A 28 3.71 5.40 22.72
N VAL A 29 3.00 6.52 22.76
CA VAL A 29 3.30 7.69 21.91
C VAL A 29 4.71 8.23 22.21
N ALA A 30 5.13 8.25 23.48
CA ALA A 30 6.48 8.64 23.86
C ALA A 30 7.55 7.66 23.29
N LEU A 31 7.25 6.36 23.29
CA LEU A 31 8.12 5.36 22.67
C LEU A 31 8.23 5.56 21.15
N LEU A 32 7.11 5.89 20.49
CA LEU A 32 7.08 6.21 19.06
C LEU A 32 7.92 7.45 18.73
N ARG A 33 7.81 8.51 19.53
CA ARG A 33 8.64 9.73 19.39
C ARG A 33 10.13 9.41 19.53
N LYS A 34 10.47 8.54 20.48
CA LYS A 34 11.85 8.08 20.68
C LYS A 34 12.38 7.31 19.46
N ALA A 35 11.57 6.42 18.89
CA ALA A 35 11.93 5.67 17.69
C ALA A 35 12.12 6.60 16.48
N PHE A 36 11.23 7.57 16.30
CA PHE A 36 11.36 8.58 15.25
C PHE A 36 12.63 9.42 15.39
N ALA A 37 12.97 9.82 16.62
CA ALA A 37 14.21 10.56 16.89
C ALA A 37 15.46 9.73 16.55
N LEU A 38 15.45 8.42 16.84
CA LEU A 38 16.52 7.51 16.47
C LEU A 38 16.63 7.37 14.95
N ALA A 39 15.52 7.12 14.26
CA ALA A 39 15.52 7.01 12.80
C ALA A 39 16.05 8.29 12.12
N ARG A 40 15.63 9.46 12.61
CA ARG A 40 16.13 10.75 12.13
C ARG A 40 17.61 10.95 12.42
N LEU A 41 18.10 10.50 13.57
CA LEU A 41 19.52 10.62 13.93
C LEU A 41 20.39 9.75 13.03
N GLU A 42 20.03 8.46 12.88
CA GLU A 42 20.84 7.48 12.16
C GLU A 42 20.82 7.71 10.64
N HIS A 43 19.67 8.11 10.09
CA HIS A 43 19.59 8.54 8.70
C HIS A 43 20.14 9.95 8.46
N GLY A 44 20.43 10.74 9.51
CA GLY A 44 21.19 12.00 9.44
C GLY A 44 20.78 12.96 8.32
N GLU A 45 21.76 13.35 7.48
CA GLU A 45 21.56 14.15 6.25
C GLU A 45 21.35 13.27 5.00
N GLN A 46 21.12 11.96 5.15
CA GLN A 46 20.89 11.07 4.01
C GLN A 46 19.63 11.53 3.27
N VAL A 47 19.76 11.61 1.94
CA VAL A 47 18.70 12.08 1.06
C VAL A 47 18.23 10.92 0.19
N ARG A 48 16.93 10.73 0.04
CA ARG A 48 16.34 9.81 -0.95
C ARG A 48 16.68 10.30 -2.36
N LYS A 49 16.47 9.42 -3.35
CA LYS A 49 16.59 9.80 -4.78
C LYS A 49 15.62 10.90 -5.19
N SER A 50 14.53 11.11 -4.44
CA SER A 50 13.59 12.22 -4.62
C SER A 50 14.14 13.57 -4.18
N GLY A 51 15.23 13.62 -3.41
CA GLY A 51 15.75 14.85 -2.81
C GLY A 51 15.24 15.13 -1.38
N GLU A 52 14.37 14.29 -0.84
CA GLU A 52 13.85 14.39 0.54
C GLU A 52 14.73 13.66 1.56
N PRO A 53 14.71 14.03 2.85
CA PRO A 53 15.43 13.29 3.89
C PRO A 53 15.00 11.82 3.94
N PHE A 54 15.94 10.90 4.17
CA PHE A 54 15.68 9.46 4.10
C PHE A 54 14.62 8.97 5.11
N TYR A 55 14.54 9.61 6.28
CA TYR A 55 13.55 9.29 7.31
C TYR A 55 12.09 9.61 6.90
N THR A 56 11.84 10.33 5.80
CA THR A 56 10.46 10.60 5.34
C THR A 56 9.73 9.33 4.93
N HIS A 57 10.46 8.32 4.43
CA HIS A 57 9.86 7.04 4.06
C HIS A 57 9.35 6.27 5.28
N PRO A 58 10.17 5.92 6.29
CA PRO A 58 9.71 5.25 7.50
C PRO A 58 8.59 6.02 8.21
N LEU A 59 8.66 7.36 8.23
CA LEU A 59 7.61 8.22 8.80
C LEU A 59 6.27 8.04 8.06
N THR A 60 6.29 8.04 6.73
CA THR A 60 5.11 7.88 5.89
C THR A 60 4.51 6.48 6.05
N VAL A 61 5.35 5.43 6.10
CA VAL A 61 4.89 4.05 6.33
C VAL A 61 4.24 3.91 7.71
N ALA A 62 4.87 4.45 8.76
CA ALA A 62 4.29 4.46 10.11
C ALA A 62 2.96 5.22 10.17
N TYR A 63 2.86 6.36 9.47
CA TYR A 63 1.61 7.11 9.34
C TYR A 63 0.52 6.29 8.65
N TYR A 64 0.85 5.59 7.55
CA TYR A 64 -0.10 4.73 6.87
C TYR A 64 -0.62 3.62 7.79
N LEU A 65 0.26 2.95 8.52
CA LEU A 65 -0.11 1.92 9.49
C LEU A 65 -0.96 2.50 10.63
N ALA A 66 -0.69 3.73 11.06
CA ALA A 66 -1.44 4.39 12.13
C ALA A 66 -2.90 4.72 11.74
N HIS A 67 -3.19 4.95 10.45
CA HIS A 67 -4.58 5.08 9.96
C HIS A 67 -5.41 3.83 10.19
N PHE A 68 -4.76 2.66 10.16
CA PHE A 68 -5.39 1.38 10.47
C PHE A 68 -5.36 1.05 11.97
N HIS A 69 -5.03 2.02 12.83
CA HIS A 69 -5.01 1.89 14.30
C HIS A 69 -4.17 0.72 14.80
N LEU A 70 -3.04 0.44 14.14
CA LEU A 70 -2.14 -0.63 14.54
C LEU A 70 -1.38 -0.29 15.83
N ASP A 71 -0.97 -1.33 16.54
CA ASP A 71 -0.32 -1.20 17.84
C ASP A 71 1.04 -0.47 17.77
N SER A 72 1.47 0.09 18.90
CA SER A 72 2.69 0.89 18.96
C SER A 72 3.95 0.12 18.53
N ALA A 73 4.00 -1.20 18.72
CA ALA A 73 5.17 -1.99 18.34
C ALA A 73 5.30 -2.07 16.81
N VAL A 74 4.17 -2.16 16.09
CA VAL A 74 4.15 -2.10 14.62
C VAL A 74 4.63 -0.75 14.12
N LEU A 75 4.12 0.34 14.71
CA LEU A 75 4.50 1.70 14.28
C LEU A 75 5.97 1.99 14.57
N VAL A 76 6.48 1.57 15.73
CA VAL A 76 7.89 1.68 16.09
C VAL A 76 8.75 0.84 15.15
N ALA A 77 8.35 -0.40 14.85
CA ALA A 77 9.08 -1.25 13.90
C ALA A 77 9.11 -0.64 12.49
N ALA A 78 8.01 -0.05 12.03
CA ALA A 78 7.95 0.65 10.75
C ALA A 78 8.88 1.88 10.70
N LEU A 79 9.04 2.62 11.79
CA LEU A 79 10.01 3.72 11.85
C LEU A 79 11.47 3.25 11.84
N LEU A 80 11.74 2.02 12.28
CA LEU A 80 13.09 1.50 12.51
C LEU A 80 13.54 0.43 11.50
N HIS A 81 12.67 -0.02 10.60
CA HIS A 81 13.01 -1.14 9.70
C HIS A 81 14.21 -0.83 8.80
N ASP A 82 14.22 0.35 8.17
CA ASP A 82 15.35 0.82 7.37
C ASP A 82 16.59 1.16 8.22
N VAL A 83 16.40 1.51 9.50
CA VAL A 83 17.51 1.79 10.40
C VAL A 83 18.33 0.51 10.63
N ALA A 84 17.66 -0.62 10.87
CA ALA A 84 18.33 -1.90 11.05
C ALA A 84 19.00 -2.43 9.77
N GLU A 85 18.48 -2.05 8.59
CA GLU A 85 19.01 -2.49 7.30
C GLU A 85 20.17 -1.61 6.79
N ASP A 86 20.02 -0.29 6.86
CA ASP A 86 20.92 0.66 6.20
C ASP A 86 21.96 1.30 7.13
N THR A 87 21.84 1.10 8.45
CA THR A 87 22.70 1.76 9.44
C THR A 87 23.50 0.74 10.26
N LYS A 88 24.24 1.22 11.27
CA LYS A 88 25.05 0.36 12.16
C LYS A 88 24.24 -0.21 13.33
N VAL A 89 23.01 0.25 13.51
CA VAL A 89 22.15 -0.17 14.62
C VAL A 89 21.71 -1.61 14.40
N SER A 90 22.04 -2.48 15.35
CA SER A 90 21.68 -3.89 15.33
C SER A 90 20.26 -4.14 15.85
N VAL A 91 19.68 -5.28 15.43
CA VAL A 91 18.37 -5.72 15.93
C VAL A 91 18.44 -6.00 17.44
N GLU A 92 19.58 -6.46 17.96
CA GLU A 92 19.81 -6.64 19.38
C GLU A 92 19.74 -5.32 20.16
N GLU A 93 20.29 -4.23 19.60
CA GLU A 93 20.20 -2.89 20.19
C GLU A 93 18.76 -2.37 20.19
N ILE A 94 18.04 -2.52 19.07
CA ILE A 94 16.62 -2.18 18.97
C ILE A 94 15.80 -2.98 19.99
N THR A 95 16.06 -4.28 20.12
CA THR A 95 15.40 -5.16 21.09
C THR A 95 15.61 -4.69 22.53
N ARG A 96 16.85 -4.31 22.88
CA ARG A 96 17.19 -3.82 24.21
C ARG A 96 16.51 -2.49 24.52
N GLU A 97 16.36 -1.63 23.51
CA GLU A 97 15.90 -0.25 23.69
C GLU A 97 14.38 -0.08 23.59
N PHE A 98 13.73 -0.84 22.71
CA PHE A 98 12.29 -0.74 22.40
C PHE A 98 11.50 -2.00 22.78
N GLY A 99 12.20 -3.06 23.22
CA GLY A 99 11.60 -4.28 23.74
C GLY A 99 11.56 -5.43 22.73
N PRO A 100 11.27 -6.65 23.22
CA PRO A 100 11.33 -7.88 22.41
C PRO A 100 10.34 -7.92 21.26
N ASN A 101 9.14 -7.36 21.43
CA ASN A 101 8.12 -7.35 20.37
C ASN A 101 8.57 -6.52 19.17
N VAL A 102 9.13 -5.31 19.40
CA VAL A 102 9.68 -4.47 18.34
C VAL A 102 10.85 -5.14 17.66
N GLY A 103 11.78 -5.71 18.44
CA GLY A 103 12.93 -6.44 17.92
C GLY A 103 12.55 -7.58 16.98
N GLN A 104 11.55 -8.39 17.37
CA GLN A 104 11.03 -9.48 16.54
C GLN A 104 10.40 -8.99 15.23
N LEU A 105 9.65 -7.88 15.27
CA LEU A 105 9.05 -7.29 14.08
C LEU A 105 10.11 -6.77 13.12
N VAL A 106 11.09 -6.00 13.61
CA VAL A 106 12.20 -5.46 12.80
C VAL A 106 13.03 -6.60 12.20
N ASP A 107 13.39 -7.62 13.00
CA ASP A 107 14.07 -8.83 12.51
C ASP A 107 13.30 -9.51 11.37
N GLY A 108 11.98 -9.65 11.54
CA GLY A 108 11.08 -10.24 10.56
C GLY A 108 11.07 -9.46 9.24
N VAL A 109 10.99 -8.13 9.32
CA VAL A 109 10.98 -7.25 8.15
C VAL A 109 12.32 -7.33 7.40
N THR A 110 13.46 -7.10 8.08
CA THR A 110 14.79 -7.11 7.46
C THR A 110 15.14 -8.46 6.82
N LYS A 111 14.69 -9.58 7.41
CA LYS A 111 14.88 -10.92 6.82
C LYS A 111 14.10 -11.12 5.53
N LEU A 112 12.90 -10.56 5.43
CA LEU A 112 12.11 -10.59 4.20
C LEU A 112 12.78 -9.77 3.10
N ASP A 113 13.28 -8.58 3.42
CA ASP A 113 14.03 -7.73 2.48
C ASP A 113 15.27 -8.42 1.91
N ALA A 114 16.04 -9.10 2.77
CA ALA A 114 17.20 -9.87 2.33
C ALA A 114 16.85 -11.01 1.35
N LEU A 115 15.66 -11.60 1.47
CA LEU A 115 15.16 -12.64 0.57
C LEU A 115 14.72 -12.07 -0.78
N GLU A 116 14.01 -10.94 -0.78
CA GLU A 116 13.56 -10.23 -1.99
C GLU A 116 14.72 -9.71 -2.84
N ASN A 117 15.76 -9.21 -2.18
CA ASN A 117 16.96 -8.69 -2.83
C ASN A 117 17.81 -9.77 -3.51
N GLY A 118 17.48 -11.06 -3.34
CA GLY A 118 17.86 -12.11 -4.27
C GLY A 118 19.34 -12.50 -4.24
N ARG A 119 19.90 -12.70 -3.05
CA ARG A 119 21.23 -13.30 -2.91
C ARG A 119 21.29 -14.80 -3.28
N LEU A 120 20.18 -15.50 -3.56
CA LEU A 120 20.19 -16.98 -3.63
C LEU A 120 19.28 -17.72 -4.64
N LEU A 121 18.45 -17.12 -5.51
CA LEU A 121 17.51 -17.92 -6.38
C LEU A 121 17.26 -17.34 -7.78
N SER A 122 16.81 -18.19 -8.73
CA SER A 122 16.43 -17.83 -10.11
C SER A 122 15.01 -17.19 -10.19
N PRO A 123 14.64 -16.45 -11.26
CA PRO A 123 13.37 -15.69 -11.33
C PRO A 123 12.09 -16.52 -11.12
N GLU A 124 12.02 -17.73 -11.67
CA GLU A 124 10.87 -18.65 -11.53
C GLU A 124 10.81 -19.28 -10.13
N GLU A 125 11.96 -19.62 -9.55
CA GLU A 125 12.06 -20.16 -8.20
C GLU A 125 11.78 -19.09 -7.14
N LYS A 126 12.08 -17.81 -7.41
CA LYS A 126 11.77 -16.68 -6.53
C LYS A 126 10.27 -16.55 -6.29
N GLN A 127 9.41 -16.64 -7.32
CA GLN A 127 7.99 -16.38 -7.13
C GLN A 127 7.32 -17.39 -6.18
N ASN A 128 7.47 -18.69 -6.44
CA ASN A 128 6.85 -19.71 -5.60
C ASN A 128 7.47 -19.78 -4.20
N HIS A 129 8.77 -19.54 -4.08
CA HIS A 129 9.48 -19.65 -2.80
C HIS A 129 9.35 -18.38 -1.93
N THR A 130 9.31 -17.19 -2.53
CA THR A 130 9.02 -15.92 -1.84
C THR A 130 7.58 -15.91 -1.35
N LEU A 131 6.61 -16.37 -2.16
CA LEU A 131 5.23 -16.53 -1.69
C LEU A 131 5.16 -17.50 -0.49
N HIS A 132 5.75 -18.70 -0.58
CA HIS A 132 5.76 -19.65 0.56
C HIS A 132 6.47 -19.10 1.81
N LYS A 133 7.56 -18.35 1.66
CA LYS A 133 8.27 -17.74 2.80
C LYS A 133 7.54 -16.53 3.39
N LEU A 134 6.90 -15.72 2.56
CA LEU A 134 5.97 -14.68 3.03
C LEU A 134 4.81 -15.34 3.78
N PHE A 135 4.29 -16.47 3.29
CA PHE A 135 3.31 -17.29 4.01
C PHE A 135 3.84 -17.82 5.35
N GLU A 136 5.06 -18.33 5.40
CA GLU A 136 5.71 -18.75 6.66
C GLU A 136 5.88 -17.56 7.64
N ALA A 137 6.22 -16.37 7.13
CA ALA A 137 6.30 -15.16 7.93
C ALA A 137 4.90 -14.72 8.44
N MET A 138 3.85 -14.82 7.60
CA MET A 138 2.46 -14.57 8.00
C MET A 138 2.02 -15.49 9.14
N ILE A 139 2.42 -16.77 9.08
CA ILE A 139 2.07 -17.78 10.10
C ILE A 139 2.70 -17.43 11.46
N ARG A 140 3.82 -16.71 11.47
CA ARG A 140 4.50 -16.30 12.71
C ARG A 140 3.98 -14.98 13.26
N ASP A 141 3.88 -13.96 12.41
CA ASP A 141 3.33 -12.65 12.80
C ASP A 141 2.85 -11.87 11.57
N VAL A 142 1.53 -11.75 11.41
CA VAL A 142 0.89 -10.99 10.33
C VAL A 142 1.31 -9.52 10.30
N ARG A 143 1.75 -8.95 11.43
CA ARG A 143 2.14 -7.55 11.53
C ARG A 143 3.39 -7.22 10.70
N VAL A 144 4.30 -8.18 10.54
CA VAL A 144 5.47 -8.04 9.65
C VAL A 144 5.04 -7.81 8.21
N ILE A 145 4.00 -8.53 7.78
CA ILE A 145 3.46 -8.43 6.42
C ILE A 145 2.74 -7.11 6.21
N LEU A 146 2.01 -6.63 7.22
CA LEU A 146 1.39 -5.31 7.16
C LEU A 146 2.46 -4.23 6.94
N ILE A 147 3.57 -4.26 7.70
CA ILE A 147 4.68 -3.32 7.50
C ILE A 147 5.19 -3.38 6.06
N LYS A 148 5.50 -4.58 5.54
CA LYS A 148 5.98 -4.76 4.15
C LYS A 148 4.98 -4.29 3.10
N LEU A 149 3.69 -4.50 3.31
CA LEU A 149 2.65 -4.08 2.40
C LEU A 149 2.55 -2.55 2.29
N PHE A 150 2.64 -1.84 3.42
CA PHE A 150 2.61 -0.37 3.44
C PHE A 150 3.94 0.26 3.02
N ASP A 151 5.07 -0.39 3.30
CA ASP A 151 6.37 -0.07 2.70
C ASP A 151 6.28 -0.16 1.17
N ARG A 152 5.79 -1.29 0.64
CA ARG A 152 5.61 -1.47 -0.80
C ARG A 152 4.64 -0.45 -1.41
N LEU A 153 3.56 -0.10 -0.70
CA LEU A 153 2.66 0.98 -1.12
C LEU A 153 3.40 2.31 -1.26
N HIS A 154 4.20 2.69 -0.27
CA HIS A 154 4.95 3.94 -0.36
C HIS A 154 5.99 3.90 -1.49
N ASN A 155 6.64 2.75 -1.70
CA ASN A 155 7.60 2.57 -2.79
C ASN A 155 6.95 2.68 -4.18
N ILE A 156 5.76 2.11 -4.38
CA ILE A 156 5.05 2.25 -5.67
C ILE A 156 4.50 3.68 -5.87
N ARG A 157 4.08 4.37 -4.79
CA ARG A 157 3.66 5.79 -4.84
C ARG A 157 4.82 6.75 -5.18
N THR A 158 6.06 6.35 -4.88
CA THR A 158 7.28 7.17 -5.11
C THR A 158 8.20 6.61 -6.19
N ILE A 159 7.70 5.70 -7.01
CA ILE A 159 8.48 4.92 -7.98
C ILE A 159 9.16 5.78 -9.05
N GLN A 160 8.59 6.94 -9.40
CA GLN A 160 9.08 7.86 -10.42
C GLN A 160 10.51 8.37 -10.17
N PHE A 161 10.95 8.39 -8.92
CA PHE A 161 12.31 8.82 -8.54
C PHE A 161 13.37 7.72 -8.71
N MET A 162 12.97 6.50 -9.08
CA MET A 162 13.89 5.39 -9.31
C MET A 162 14.30 5.25 -10.78
N PRO A 163 15.46 4.64 -11.09
CA PRO A 163 15.81 4.27 -12.46
C PRO A 163 14.81 3.27 -13.05
N HIS A 164 14.52 3.38 -14.35
CA HIS A 164 13.50 2.58 -15.05
C HIS A 164 13.59 1.07 -14.78
N HIS A 165 14.79 0.47 -14.81
CA HIS A 165 14.96 -0.97 -14.53
C HIS A 165 14.50 -1.37 -13.12
N LYS A 166 14.66 -0.50 -12.12
CA LYS A 166 14.15 -0.74 -10.76
C LYS A 166 12.65 -0.52 -10.67
N GLN A 167 12.11 0.44 -11.43
CA GLN A 167 10.68 0.68 -11.51
C GLN A 167 9.96 -0.57 -12.02
N VAL A 168 10.39 -1.10 -13.18
CA VAL A 168 9.82 -2.32 -13.79
C VAL A 168 9.88 -3.49 -12.81
N ARG A 169 11.06 -3.79 -12.24
CA ARG A 169 11.21 -4.88 -11.26
C ARG A 169 10.26 -4.73 -10.07
N THR A 170 10.15 -3.51 -9.53
CA THR A 170 9.29 -3.22 -8.37
C THR A 170 7.82 -3.42 -8.71
N ALA A 171 7.39 -2.98 -9.89
CA ALA A 171 6.02 -3.14 -10.36
C ALA A 171 5.68 -4.62 -10.66
N GLU A 172 6.58 -5.38 -11.30
CA GLU A 172 6.41 -6.83 -11.53
C GLU A 172 6.28 -7.61 -10.22
N GLU A 173 7.14 -7.33 -9.25
CA GLU A 173 7.09 -7.94 -7.92
C GLU A 173 5.80 -7.55 -7.18
N THR A 174 5.39 -6.29 -7.30
CA THR A 174 4.14 -5.80 -6.68
C THR A 174 2.93 -6.56 -7.20
N LEU A 175 2.82 -6.76 -8.52
CA LEU A 175 1.71 -7.52 -9.12
C LEU A 175 1.75 -9.01 -8.81
N SER A 176 2.93 -9.62 -8.82
CA SER A 176 3.07 -11.07 -8.65
C SER A 176 3.02 -11.53 -7.19
N VAL A 177 3.40 -10.68 -6.25
CA VAL A 177 3.54 -11.04 -4.83
C VAL A 177 2.61 -10.22 -3.94
N TYR A 178 2.75 -8.90 -3.95
CA TYR A 178 2.13 -8.02 -2.94
C TYR A 178 0.65 -7.75 -3.14
N ALA A 179 0.20 -7.53 -4.39
CA ALA A 179 -1.22 -7.37 -4.69
C ALA A 179 -2.03 -8.64 -4.34
N PRO A 180 -1.60 -9.87 -4.72
CA PRO A 180 -2.24 -11.10 -4.27
C PRO A 180 -2.24 -11.27 -2.75
N LEU A 181 -1.19 -10.79 -2.07
CA LEU A 181 -1.09 -10.84 -0.62
C LEU A 181 -2.11 -9.91 0.05
N ALA A 182 -2.20 -8.65 -0.40
CA ALA A 182 -3.20 -7.69 0.05
C ALA A 182 -4.63 -8.22 -0.17
N ASN A 183 -4.88 -8.86 -1.33
CA ASN A 183 -6.14 -9.50 -1.65
C ASN A 183 -6.51 -10.62 -0.64
N ARG A 184 -5.53 -11.46 -0.27
CA ARG A 184 -5.73 -12.55 0.71
C ARG A 184 -6.02 -12.04 2.12
N LEU A 185 -5.49 -10.87 2.49
CA LEU A 185 -5.77 -10.21 3.77
C LEU A 185 -7.07 -9.39 3.75
N GLY A 186 -7.80 -9.39 2.64
CA GLY A 186 -9.04 -8.60 2.48
C GLY A 186 -8.80 -7.09 2.34
N MET A 187 -7.55 -6.66 2.11
CA MET A 187 -7.17 -5.27 1.94
C MET A 187 -7.38 -4.84 0.48
N TRP A 188 -8.65 -4.78 0.06
CA TRP A 188 -9.04 -4.53 -1.32
C TRP A 188 -8.59 -3.17 -1.86
N GLU A 189 -8.71 -2.10 -1.07
CA GLU A 189 -8.23 -0.77 -1.47
C GLU A 189 -6.73 -0.78 -1.75
N LEU A 190 -5.94 -1.42 -0.86
CA LEU A 190 -4.50 -1.57 -1.01
C LEU A 190 -4.15 -2.36 -2.25
N LYS A 191 -4.79 -3.52 -2.44
CA LYS A 191 -4.61 -4.35 -3.64
C LYS A 191 -4.86 -3.54 -4.91
N THR A 192 -6.01 -2.87 -4.99
CA THR A 192 -6.39 -2.06 -6.15
C THR A 192 -5.32 -1.01 -6.46
N GLU A 193 -4.84 -0.29 -5.44
CA GLU A 193 -3.80 0.73 -5.62
C GLU A 193 -2.45 0.16 -6.08
N LEU A 194 -2.01 -0.94 -5.46
CA LEU A 194 -0.80 -1.64 -5.86
C LEU A 194 -0.89 -2.11 -7.32
N GLU A 195 -2.04 -2.60 -7.74
CA GLU A 195 -2.28 -3.12 -9.10
C GLU A 195 -2.23 -2.02 -10.15
N TRP A 196 -3.03 -0.95 -10.02
CA TRP A 196 -3.10 0.06 -11.08
C TRP A 196 -1.79 0.86 -11.20
N ARG A 197 -1.12 1.18 -10.08
CA ARG A 197 0.18 1.87 -10.11
C ARG A 197 1.26 1.03 -10.76
N SER A 198 1.28 -0.27 -10.46
CA SER A 198 2.22 -1.18 -11.09
C SER A 198 1.92 -1.34 -12.58
N PHE A 199 0.64 -1.41 -12.96
CA PHE A 199 0.24 -1.48 -14.36
C PHE A 199 0.64 -0.22 -15.14
N GLN A 200 0.47 0.96 -14.55
CA GLN A 200 0.90 2.23 -15.14
C GLN A 200 2.40 2.24 -15.46
N VAL A 201 3.23 1.63 -14.60
CA VAL A 201 4.68 1.52 -14.81
C VAL A 201 5.03 0.50 -15.90
N LEU A 202 4.35 -0.65 -15.91
CA LEU A 202 4.69 -1.74 -16.83
C LEU A 202 4.15 -1.54 -18.24
N ASN A 203 2.97 -0.94 -18.38
CA ASN A 203 2.30 -0.79 -19.66
C ASN A 203 1.52 0.54 -19.74
N PRO A 204 2.22 1.68 -19.80
CA PRO A 204 1.60 3.01 -19.71
C PRO A 204 0.60 3.29 -20.86
N LEU A 205 0.86 2.76 -22.07
CA LEU A 205 -0.03 2.96 -23.21
C LEU A 205 -1.38 2.26 -22.99
N SER A 206 -1.34 1.00 -22.58
CA SER A 206 -2.56 0.23 -22.27
C SER A 206 -3.30 0.79 -21.06
N TYR A 207 -2.56 1.25 -20.05
CA TYR A 207 -3.12 1.94 -18.89
C TYR A 207 -3.95 3.16 -19.31
N ASN A 208 -3.35 4.10 -20.06
CA ASN A 208 -4.03 5.34 -20.46
C ASN A 208 -5.27 5.07 -21.30
N LEU A 209 -5.22 4.08 -22.20
CA LEU A 209 -6.35 3.73 -23.05
C LEU A 209 -7.53 3.17 -22.24
N ILE A 210 -7.26 2.28 -21.28
CA ILE A 210 -8.30 1.67 -20.45
C ILE A 210 -8.85 2.70 -19.47
N GLU A 211 -7.99 3.55 -18.91
CA GLU A 211 -8.40 4.68 -18.06
C GLU A 211 -9.36 5.62 -18.81
N GLU A 212 -9.03 6.04 -20.03
CA GLU A 212 -9.90 6.88 -20.87
C GLU A 212 -11.26 6.22 -21.12
N LYS A 213 -11.27 4.93 -21.48
CA LYS A 213 -12.52 4.18 -21.70
C LYS A 213 -13.35 4.01 -20.43
N LEU A 214 -12.71 3.79 -19.29
CA LEU A 214 -13.40 3.71 -18.00
C LEU A 214 -14.00 5.06 -17.62
N ASP A 215 -13.27 6.16 -17.83
CA ASP A 215 -13.76 7.52 -17.57
C ASP A 215 -14.96 7.86 -18.47
N GLU A 216 -14.90 7.53 -19.76
CA GLU A 216 -16.04 7.65 -20.67
C GLU A 216 -17.25 6.84 -20.19
N SER A 217 -17.04 5.59 -19.76
CA SER A 217 -18.09 4.72 -19.22
C SER A 217 -18.70 5.30 -17.94
N ILE A 218 -17.87 5.82 -17.03
CA ILE A 218 -18.31 6.50 -15.80
C ILE A 218 -19.16 7.72 -16.15
N GLN A 219 -18.71 8.58 -17.06
CA GLN A 219 -19.45 9.77 -17.50
C GLN A 219 -20.81 9.41 -18.10
N GLN A 220 -20.88 8.37 -18.94
CA GLN A 220 -22.15 7.89 -19.49
C GLN A 220 -23.10 7.36 -18.40
N GLN A 221 -22.55 6.71 -17.38
CA GLN A 221 -23.30 6.14 -16.27
C GLN A 221 -23.69 7.18 -15.20
N GLN A 222 -23.13 8.39 -15.19
CA GLN A 222 -23.42 9.41 -14.16
C GLN A 222 -24.91 9.73 -14.00
N SER A 223 -25.65 9.79 -15.11
CA SER A 223 -27.08 10.06 -15.08
C SER A 223 -27.88 8.94 -14.41
N ILE A 224 -27.56 7.69 -14.75
CA ILE A 224 -28.15 6.48 -14.17
C ILE A 224 -27.76 6.38 -12.69
N PHE A 225 -26.49 6.63 -12.37
CA PHE A 225 -25.99 6.68 -11.00
C PHE A 225 -26.78 7.67 -10.14
N ALA A 226 -27.01 8.89 -10.63
CA ALA A 226 -27.76 9.90 -9.89
C ALA A 226 -29.20 9.45 -9.59
N GLN A 227 -29.86 8.81 -10.57
CA GLN A 227 -31.22 8.27 -10.39
C GLN A 227 -31.24 7.13 -9.36
N VAL A 228 -30.38 6.12 -9.54
CA VAL A 228 -30.32 4.94 -8.65
C VAL A 228 -29.89 5.33 -7.24
N SER A 229 -28.92 6.24 -7.11
CA SER A 229 -28.46 6.77 -5.82
C SER A 229 -29.60 7.47 -5.07
N GLN A 230 -30.40 8.27 -5.78
CA GLN A 230 -31.57 8.93 -5.19
C GLN A 230 -32.64 7.93 -4.73
N GLU A 231 -32.90 6.87 -5.51
CA GLU A 231 -33.84 5.80 -5.14
C GLU A 231 -33.36 5.03 -3.90
N ILE A 232 -32.07 4.66 -3.86
CA ILE A 232 -31.45 3.99 -2.71
C ILE A 232 -31.55 4.89 -1.48
N ALA A 233 -31.15 6.17 -1.59
CA ALA A 233 -31.20 7.13 -0.49
C ALA A 233 -32.63 7.29 0.05
N THR A 234 -33.63 7.35 -0.85
CA THR A 234 -35.04 7.44 -0.45
C THR A 234 -35.50 6.19 0.28
N CYS A 235 -35.14 5.00 -0.20
CA CYS A 235 -35.47 3.73 0.45
C CYS A 235 -34.81 3.61 1.84
N LEU A 236 -33.55 3.99 1.97
CA LEU A 236 -32.83 3.98 3.25
C LEU A 236 -33.48 4.95 4.24
N ALA A 237 -33.82 6.16 3.80
CA ALA A 237 -34.51 7.16 4.63
C ALA A 237 -35.90 6.66 5.10
N GLN A 238 -36.67 6.02 4.22
CA GLN A 238 -37.98 5.44 4.59
C GLN A 238 -37.88 4.35 5.65
N ASN A 239 -36.75 3.62 5.69
CA ASN A 239 -36.49 2.57 6.66
C ASN A 239 -35.70 3.07 7.89
N ASN A 240 -35.47 4.38 8.02
CA ASN A 240 -34.64 4.99 9.08
C ASN A 240 -33.23 4.37 9.18
N ILE A 241 -32.63 4.01 8.04
CA ILE A 241 -31.25 3.51 7.99
C ILE A 241 -30.34 4.69 7.67
N PRO A 242 -29.54 5.17 8.63
CA PRO A 242 -28.59 6.24 8.37
C PRO A 242 -27.45 5.74 7.48
N PHE A 243 -26.96 6.62 6.60
CA PHE A 243 -25.83 6.32 5.73
C PHE A 243 -24.98 7.58 5.54
N HIS A 244 -23.67 7.39 5.40
CA HIS A 244 -22.72 8.47 5.17
C HIS A 244 -22.68 8.90 3.70
N LYS A 245 -22.47 7.97 2.77
CA LYS A 245 -22.34 8.27 1.33
C LYS A 245 -22.63 7.07 0.44
N ILE A 246 -23.10 7.35 -0.78
CA ILE A 246 -23.25 6.38 -1.87
C ILE A 246 -22.26 6.77 -2.95
N GLU A 247 -21.36 5.87 -3.31
CA GLU A 247 -20.26 6.13 -4.25
C GLU A 247 -20.24 5.13 -5.39
N LEU A 248 -19.77 5.59 -6.55
CA LEU A 248 -19.39 4.71 -7.64
C LEU A 248 -18.07 4.01 -7.29
N SER A 249 -18.05 2.71 -7.51
CA SER A 249 -16.84 1.90 -7.34
C SER A 249 -16.50 1.22 -8.66
N PRO A 250 -15.94 1.95 -9.65
CA PRO A 250 -15.57 1.36 -10.92
C PRO A 250 -14.57 0.22 -10.74
N ARG A 251 -14.51 -0.66 -11.74
CA ARG A 251 -13.56 -1.77 -11.70
C ARG A 251 -12.12 -1.25 -11.80
N ASN A 252 -11.20 -1.94 -11.15
CA ASN A 252 -9.78 -1.60 -11.22
C ASN A 252 -9.26 -1.71 -12.66
N VAL A 253 -8.54 -0.70 -13.15
CA VAL A 253 -7.93 -0.62 -14.50
C VAL A 253 -7.16 -1.89 -14.85
N TYR A 254 -6.35 -2.40 -13.90
CA TYR A 254 -5.58 -3.62 -14.12
C TYR A 254 -6.44 -4.88 -14.23
N SER A 255 -7.51 -4.98 -13.44
CA SER A 255 -8.47 -6.09 -13.55
C SER A 255 -9.23 -6.06 -14.87
N GLU A 256 -9.51 -4.86 -15.37
CA GLU A 256 -10.12 -4.67 -16.69
C GLU A 256 -9.19 -5.11 -17.81
N PHE A 257 -7.93 -4.68 -17.76
CA PHE A 257 -6.89 -5.14 -18.66
C PHE A 257 -6.77 -6.66 -18.72
N LEU A 258 -6.76 -7.33 -17.56
CA LEU A 258 -6.68 -8.80 -17.52
C LEU A 258 -7.90 -9.48 -18.17
N SER A 259 -9.11 -8.95 -17.95
CA SER A 259 -10.31 -9.48 -18.61
C SER A 259 -10.23 -9.30 -20.13
N CYS A 260 -9.82 -8.12 -20.59
CA CYS A 260 -9.58 -7.85 -21.99
C CYS A 260 -8.54 -8.82 -22.59
N CYS A 261 -7.42 -9.06 -21.92
CA CYS A 261 -6.39 -9.99 -22.41
C CYS A 261 -6.85 -11.46 -22.44
N GLN A 262 -7.79 -11.86 -21.58
CA GLN A 262 -8.35 -13.22 -21.62
C GLN A 262 -9.35 -13.42 -22.77
N GLU A 263 -9.96 -12.34 -23.26
CA GLU A 263 -10.94 -12.37 -24.34
C GLU A 263 -10.30 -12.25 -25.74
N TYR A 264 -9.08 -11.71 -25.84
CA TYR A 264 -8.38 -11.49 -27.11
C TYR A 264 -7.00 -12.16 -27.10
N ASP A 265 -6.89 -13.30 -27.81
CA ASP A 265 -5.72 -14.22 -27.82
C ASP A 265 -4.56 -13.73 -28.71
N ASP A 266 -4.68 -12.58 -29.38
CA ASP A 266 -3.68 -12.08 -30.33
C ASP A 266 -3.49 -10.56 -30.22
N GLU A 267 -2.24 -10.14 -30.41
CA GLU A 267 -1.82 -8.74 -30.51
C GLU A 267 -2.72 -7.94 -31.47
N LEU A 268 -3.10 -6.74 -31.03
CA LEU A 268 -3.69 -5.64 -31.81
C LEU A 268 -5.18 -5.74 -32.16
N GLU A 269 -6.03 -5.44 -31.17
CA GLU A 269 -7.10 -4.43 -31.38
C GLU A 269 -7.53 -3.79 -30.04
N LEU A 270 -6.55 -3.21 -29.32
CA LEU A 270 -6.78 -2.36 -28.13
C LEU A 270 -7.91 -1.31 -28.34
N SER A 271 -8.07 -0.83 -29.59
CA SER A 271 -9.13 0.09 -30.00
C SER A 271 -10.55 -0.49 -29.88
N ARG A 272 -10.74 -1.81 -30.00
CA ARG A 272 -12.05 -2.48 -29.90
C ARG A 272 -12.39 -3.03 -28.52
N LEU A 273 -11.51 -2.86 -27.54
CA LEU A 273 -11.79 -3.26 -26.17
C LEU A 273 -13.04 -2.56 -25.64
N GLU A 274 -14.08 -3.33 -25.34
CA GLU A 274 -15.22 -2.83 -24.57
C GLU A 274 -14.90 -3.02 -23.09
N VAL A 275 -14.94 -1.93 -22.32
CA VAL A 275 -14.80 -2.01 -20.86
C VAL A 275 -16.12 -2.45 -20.22
N ASP A 276 -16.04 -3.15 -19.09
CA ASP A 276 -17.18 -3.53 -18.26
C ASP A 276 -18.06 -2.30 -17.98
N ARG A 277 -19.31 -2.35 -18.43
CA ARG A 277 -20.33 -1.31 -18.21
C ARG A 277 -21.20 -1.59 -16.98
N THR A 278 -20.81 -2.54 -16.14
CA THR A 278 -21.53 -2.86 -14.91
C THR A 278 -21.41 -1.71 -13.91
N LEU A 279 -22.54 -1.08 -13.59
CA LEU A 279 -22.62 -0.07 -12.53
C LEU A 279 -22.41 -0.73 -11.17
N ARG A 280 -21.33 -0.36 -10.47
CA ARG A 280 -21.02 -0.82 -9.11
C ARG A 280 -21.14 0.33 -8.14
N LEU A 281 -21.89 0.09 -7.08
CA LEU A 281 -22.25 1.07 -6.05
C LEU A 281 -21.78 0.57 -4.69
N VAL A 282 -21.16 1.45 -3.92
CA VAL A 282 -20.83 1.22 -2.52
C VAL A 282 -21.66 2.17 -1.67
N VAL A 283 -22.44 1.61 -0.74
CA VAL A 283 -23.19 2.38 0.25
C VAL A 283 -22.46 2.25 1.57
N LEU A 284 -21.93 3.38 2.06
CA LEU A 284 -21.30 3.44 3.37
C LEU A 284 -22.35 3.84 4.39
N LEU A 285 -22.68 2.90 5.26
CA LEU A 285 -23.60 3.10 6.38
C LEU A 285 -22.89 3.86 7.51
N GLU A 286 -23.69 4.49 8.39
CA GLU A 286 -23.20 5.03 9.67
C GLU A 286 -22.89 3.92 10.69
#